data_AF-A0A5F1YZ74-F1
#
_entry.id   AF-A0A5F1YZ74-F1
#
_cell.length_a   1.000
_cell.length_b   1.000
_cell.length_c   1.000
_cell.angle_alpha   90.00
_cell.angle_beta   90.00
_cell.angle_gamma   90.00
#
_symmetry.space_group_name_H-M   'P 1'
#
loop_
_entity.id
_entity.type
_entity.pdbx_description
1 polymer ?
#
loop_
_entity_poly.entity_id
_entity_poly.type
_entity_poly.pdbx_seq_one_letter_code
_entity_poly.pdbx_strand_id
1 'polypeptide(L)'
;MMIARFVKRSLSITIIPLCMIVFLFFGCKENNSADLTPLAILGLGNSQSATVKQKLSEYGLLHVVGDGTLEVGGNSIAYDLNTPLFSDYALKYRTVTLPEGESGSYDPSLIFSLPVGTILTKTFSLPEDFRLPNDNIRIVETRVLIHTETGWRGLPYVWNEAGTDADYRPGGKVEAISFIDANGATQNANYLLPSENQCRMCHETIDSGGSKKIVPIGLKARHLNKTSTLSSGANQLDVLKLRNFLTGVPASATAPRAPNAFDVATGTLEERARAYLDINCAHCHNPNAQSGITSQLFLNVENANTVHLGYCKIPGSAGQGNGGFTYDIVPGDADHSILKFRLETANAAAMMPALGRSLVHTEGVQLIKDWIDSLTPVVCN
;
A
#
# COMPACT_ATOMS: atom_id res chain seq x y z
N MET A 1 10.26 -20.40 -33.85
CA MET A 1 10.65 -21.68 -34.50
C MET A 1 10.14 -22.81 -33.62
N MET A 2 9.35 -23.75 -34.17
CA MET A 2 8.66 -24.92 -33.53
C MET A 2 7.59 -24.56 -32.48
N ILE A 3 6.27 -24.69 -32.65
CA ILE A 3 5.35 -25.78 -33.09
C ILE A 3 5.47 -27.07 -32.26
N ALA A 4 4.46 -27.30 -31.41
CA ALA A 4 3.98 -28.62 -30.98
C ALA A 4 2.46 -28.59 -30.77
N ARG A 5 1.80 -29.72 -31.01
CA ARG A 5 0.43 -29.87 -31.50
C ARG A 5 -0.26 -31.03 -30.74
N PHE A 6 -1.60 -30.98 -30.64
CA PHE A 6 -2.58 -32.05 -30.29
C PHE A 6 -2.67 -32.52 -28.80
N VAL A 7 -3.83 -32.87 -28.23
CA VAL A 7 -4.95 -33.72 -28.70
C VAL A 7 -6.32 -33.31 -28.11
N LYS A 8 -7.38 -33.38 -28.94
CA LYS A 8 -8.83 -33.32 -28.60
C LYS A 8 -9.32 -34.66 -28.01
N ARG A 9 -10.27 -34.62 -27.07
CA ARG A 9 -11.32 -35.67 -26.96
C ARG A 9 -12.67 -35.05 -26.60
N SER A 10 -13.65 -35.36 -27.44
CA SER A 10 -15.07 -35.07 -27.35
C SER A 10 -15.80 -36.15 -26.54
N LEU A 11 -16.88 -35.78 -25.84
CA LEU A 11 -18.06 -36.64 -25.72
C LEU A 11 -19.31 -35.76 -25.58
N SER A 12 -20.29 -36.02 -26.45
CA SER A 12 -21.64 -35.46 -26.46
C SER A 12 -22.63 -36.44 -25.81
N ILE A 13 -23.91 -36.02 -25.72
CA ILE A 13 -25.19 -36.76 -25.46
C ILE A 13 -25.80 -36.35 -24.11
N THR A 14 -27.08 -35.99 -23.91
CA THR A 14 -28.27 -35.72 -24.77
C THR A 14 -29.33 -35.05 -23.86
N ILE A 15 -30.15 -34.17 -24.43
CA ILE A 15 -31.30 -33.49 -23.81
C ILE A 15 -32.56 -34.37 -23.96
N ILE A 16 -33.41 -34.43 -22.92
CA ILE A 16 -34.83 -34.84 -23.04
C ILE A 16 -35.69 -33.88 -22.19
N PRO A 17 -36.75 -33.25 -22.74
CA PRO A 17 -37.70 -32.40 -22.01
C PRO A 17 -39.00 -33.16 -21.66
N LEU A 18 -39.72 -32.75 -20.60
CA LEU A 18 -41.16 -33.04 -20.49
C LEU A 18 -41.96 -32.01 -19.67
N CYS A 19 -42.99 -31.51 -20.35
CA CYS A 19 -44.22 -30.80 -20.00
C CYS A 19 -44.68 -30.62 -18.54
N MET A 20 -45.05 -29.36 -18.26
CA MET A 20 -46.41 -28.86 -18.02
C MET A 20 -47.29 -29.53 -16.94
N ILE A 21 -47.80 -28.73 -15.99
CA ILE A 21 -49.24 -28.64 -15.66
C ILE A 21 -49.51 -27.34 -14.91
N VAL A 22 -50.50 -26.60 -15.42
CA VAL A 22 -51.13 -25.40 -14.90
C VAL A 22 -52.28 -25.83 -13.99
N PHE A 23 -52.43 -25.18 -12.82
CA PHE A 23 -53.71 -25.16 -12.11
C PHE A 23 -54.04 -23.72 -11.69
N LEU A 24 -55.06 -23.18 -12.35
CA LEU A 24 -55.85 -22.03 -11.93
C LEU A 24 -57.02 -22.57 -11.12
N PHE A 25 -57.28 -22.01 -9.93
CA PHE A 25 -58.62 -22.00 -9.35
C PHE A 25 -58.93 -20.63 -8.74
N PHE A 26 -60.05 -20.09 -9.19
CA PHE A 26 -60.74 -18.88 -8.75
C PHE A 26 -61.42 -19.07 -7.39
N GLY A 27 -61.53 -17.99 -6.61
CA GLY A 27 -62.39 -17.90 -5.43
C GLY A 27 -62.54 -16.47 -4.90
N CYS A 28 -63.66 -15.81 -5.26
CA CYS A 28 -64.26 -14.56 -4.75
C CYS A 28 -64.54 -14.61 -3.22
N LYS A 29 -64.78 -13.57 -2.40
CA LYS A 29 -64.94 -12.09 -2.45
C LYS A 29 -65.31 -11.67 -1.00
N GLU A 30 -64.82 -10.54 -0.47
CA GLU A 30 -65.62 -9.47 0.19
C GLU A 30 -64.77 -8.38 0.88
N ASN A 31 -65.37 -7.19 0.93
CA ASN A 31 -64.80 -5.86 1.10
C ASN A 31 -64.30 -5.55 2.51
N ASN A 32 -63.27 -4.69 2.63
CA ASN A 32 -63.36 -3.45 3.41
C ASN A 32 -62.12 -2.55 3.26
N SER A 33 -62.41 -1.25 3.15
CA SER A 33 -61.65 -0.10 3.66
C SER A 33 -60.24 0.19 3.12
N ALA A 34 -60.18 1.32 2.40
CA ALA A 34 -59.03 2.15 2.08
C ALA A 34 -57.76 1.93 2.91
N ASP A 35 -56.69 1.53 2.21
CA ASP A 35 -55.32 1.80 2.63
C ASP A 35 -54.52 2.27 1.40
N LEU A 36 -53.92 3.45 1.54
CA LEU A 36 -53.10 4.10 0.53
C LEU A 36 -51.81 3.29 0.38
N THR A 37 -51.67 2.61 -0.75
CA THR A 37 -50.40 1.97 -1.14
C THR A 37 -49.44 3.05 -1.62
N PRO A 38 -48.21 3.16 -1.05
CA PRO A 38 -47.18 3.96 -1.69
C PRO A 38 -46.75 3.23 -2.95
N LEU A 39 -46.72 3.94 -4.08
CA LEU A 39 -46.02 3.51 -5.29
C LEU A 39 -44.62 3.03 -4.89
N ALA A 40 -44.34 1.75 -5.16
CA ALA A 40 -42.99 1.22 -5.10
C ALA A 40 -42.13 1.98 -6.11
N ILE A 41 -41.41 3.00 -5.64
CA ILE A 41 -40.23 3.50 -6.32
C ILE A 41 -39.25 2.32 -6.27
N LEU A 42 -39.07 1.66 -7.42
CA LEU A 42 -37.94 0.78 -7.67
C LEU A 42 -36.67 1.62 -7.49
N GLY A 43 -36.17 1.65 -6.26
CA GLY A 43 -34.90 2.24 -5.92
C GLY A 43 -33.80 1.49 -6.64
N LEU A 44 -33.22 2.13 -7.65
CA LEU A 44 -31.83 1.94 -8.03
C LEU A 44 -30.96 2.33 -6.84
N GLY A 45 -30.83 1.40 -5.90
CA GLY A 45 -29.96 1.50 -4.74
C GLY A 45 -29.01 0.32 -4.75
N ASN A 46 -28.08 0.30 -5.71
CA ASN A 46 -26.95 -0.63 -5.65
C ASN A 46 -25.92 -0.07 -4.65
N SER A 47 -26.30 0.02 -3.38
CA SER A 47 -25.30 0.21 -2.32
C SER A 47 -24.60 -1.14 -2.15
N GLN A 48 -23.58 -1.40 -2.96
CA GLN A 48 -22.63 -2.44 -2.62
C GLN A 48 -21.85 -1.96 -1.41
N SER A 49 -22.41 -2.21 -0.22
CA SER A 49 -21.57 -2.46 0.94
C SER A 49 -20.64 -3.59 0.51
N ALA A 50 -19.37 -3.26 0.31
CA ALA A 50 -18.37 -4.23 -0.11
C ALA A 50 -18.21 -5.26 1.02
N THR A 51 -18.99 -6.33 0.96
CA THR A 51 -18.90 -7.44 1.90
C THR A 51 -17.47 -7.97 1.88
N VAL A 52 -16.82 -7.97 3.05
CA VAL A 52 -15.48 -8.54 3.22
C VAL A 52 -15.52 -9.99 2.80
N LYS A 53 -14.65 -10.35 1.86
CA LYS A 53 -14.52 -11.72 1.39
C LYS A 53 -13.67 -12.51 2.38
N GLN A 54 -13.95 -13.79 2.56
CA GLN A 54 -13.12 -14.61 3.45
C GLN A 54 -11.84 -15.03 2.76
N LYS A 55 -11.88 -15.26 1.45
CA LYS A 55 -10.74 -15.54 0.59
C LYS A 55 -10.40 -14.35 -0.29
N LEU A 56 -9.11 -14.17 -0.57
CA LEU A 56 -8.64 -13.15 -1.50
C LEU A 56 -9.09 -13.46 -2.94
N SER A 57 -9.10 -14.73 -3.33
CA SER A 57 -9.55 -15.18 -4.66
C SER A 57 -10.99 -14.78 -5.00
N GLU A 58 -11.87 -14.62 -4.01
CA GLU A 58 -13.26 -14.20 -4.20
C GLU A 58 -13.40 -12.77 -4.76
N TYR A 59 -12.36 -11.94 -4.70
CA TYR A 59 -12.37 -10.63 -5.35
C TYR A 59 -12.10 -10.71 -6.86
N GLY A 60 -11.44 -11.77 -7.35
CA GLY A 60 -11.06 -11.91 -8.76
C GLY A 60 -10.06 -10.86 -9.27
N LEU A 61 -9.27 -10.24 -8.38
CA LEU A 61 -8.32 -9.16 -8.72
C LEU A 61 -6.88 -9.65 -8.90
N LEU A 62 -6.56 -10.79 -8.29
CA LEU A 62 -5.24 -11.40 -8.30
C LEU A 62 -5.42 -12.91 -8.46
N HIS A 63 -4.66 -13.51 -9.36
CA HIS A 63 -4.67 -14.96 -9.60
C HIS A 63 -3.25 -15.49 -9.50
N VAL A 64 -3.09 -16.63 -8.82
CA VAL A 64 -1.84 -17.40 -8.89
C VAL A 64 -1.95 -18.37 -10.05
N VAL A 65 -1.02 -18.27 -11.00
CA VAL A 65 -0.94 -19.20 -12.14
C VAL A 65 0.06 -20.32 -11.86
N GLY A 66 0.16 -21.29 -12.77
CA GLY A 66 0.77 -22.60 -12.51
C GLY A 66 2.23 -22.62 -12.07
N ASP A 67 2.97 -21.52 -12.23
CA ASP A 67 4.35 -21.34 -11.77
C ASP A 67 4.47 -20.52 -10.47
N GLY A 68 3.35 -20.16 -9.83
CA GLY A 68 3.31 -19.32 -8.63
C GLY A 68 3.27 -17.81 -8.93
N THR A 69 3.29 -17.41 -10.20
CA THR A 69 3.23 -16.00 -10.59
C THR A 69 1.87 -15.39 -10.27
N LEU A 70 1.87 -14.14 -9.77
CA LEU A 70 0.67 -13.34 -9.59
C LEU A 70 0.30 -12.63 -10.89
N GLU A 71 -0.86 -12.97 -11.43
CA GLU A 71 -1.48 -12.26 -12.54
C GLU A 71 -2.59 -11.32 -12.06
N VAL A 72 -2.73 -10.22 -12.77
CA VAL A 72 -3.72 -9.18 -12.49
C VAL A 72 -5.04 -9.53 -13.15
N GLY A 73 -6.11 -9.60 -12.37
CA GLY A 73 -7.48 -9.80 -12.83
C GLY A 73 -8.31 -8.51 -12.83
N GLY A 74 -9.46 -8.54 -13.50
CA GLY A 74 -10.40 -7.41 -13.55
C GLY A 74 -9.87 -6.15 -14.23
N ASN A 75 -10.54 -5.02 -14.00
CA ASN A 75 -10.05 -3.70 -14.44
C ASN A 75 -8.99 -3.18 -13.47
N SER A 76 -7.86 -3.85 -13.45
CA SER A 76 -6.75 -3.56 -12.53
C SER A 76 -5.48 -3.18 -13.29
N ILE A 77 -4.65 -2.36 -12.64
CA ILE A 77 -3.31 -1.97 -13.11
C ILE A 77 -2.31 -2.25 -11.99
N ALA A 78 -1.23 -2.93 -12.35
CA ALA A 78 -0.07 -3.06 -11.48
C ALA A 78 0.82 -1.82 -11.56
N TYR A 79 1.38 -1.41 -10.42
CA TYR A 79 2.29 -0.27 -10.35
C TYR A 79 3.41 -0.50 -9.33
N ASP A 80 4.52 0.21 -9.53
CA ASP A 80 5.64 0.27 -8.61
C ASP A 80 5.92 1.72 -8.20
N LEU A 81 6.80 1.91 -7.21
CA LEU A 81 7.19 3.22 -6.72
C LEU A 81 8.66 3.49 -7.05
N ASN A 82 9.04 4.77 -7.24
CA ASN A 82 10.44 5.19 -7.39
C ASN A 82 11.32 4.67 -6.24
N THR A 83 10.83 4.82 -5.01
CA THR A 83 11.41 4.22 -3.80
C THR A 83 10.29 3.45 -3.09
N PRO A 84 10.37 2.12 -2.93
CA PRO A 84 9.38 1.39 -2.15
C PRO A 84 9.60 1.61 -0.65
N LEU A 85 8.50 1.68 0.12
CA LEU A 85 8.58 1.63 1.58
C LEU A 85 9.21 0.31 2.06
N PHE A 86 10.01 0.37 3.11
CA PHE A 86 10.68 -0.77 3.73
C PHE A 86 9.71 -1.60 4.57
N SER A 87 9.81 -2.92 4.47
CA SER A 87 9.08 -3.87 5.33
C SER A 87 9.82 -5.19 5.37
N ASP A 88 10.82 -5.32 6.24
CA ASP A 88 11.66 -6.52 6.39
C ASP A 88 12.16 -7.09 5.07
N TYR A 89 12.64 -6.20 4.20
CA TYR A 89 13.09 -6.50 2.83
C TYR A 89 12.07 -7.14 1.89
N ALA A 90 10.84 -7.41 2.33
CA ALA A 90 9.80 -8.03 1.51
C ALA A 90 9.59 -7.27 0.18
N LEU A 91 9.56 -8.02 -0.91
CA LEU A 91 9.18 -7.54 -2.24
C LEU A 91 7.70 -7.20 -2.24
N LYS A 92 7.29 -6.24 -3.08
CA LYS A 92 5.95 -5.66 -3.02
C LYS A 92 5.34 -5.53 -4.41
N TYR A 93 4.29 -6.30 -4.64
CA TYR A 93 3.44 -6.17 -5.83
C TYR A 93 2.20 -5.36 -5.48
N ARG A 94 1.89 -4.31 -6.26
CA ARG A 94 0.75 -3.43 -5.97
C ARG A 94 -0.17 -3.35 -7.16
N THR A 95 -1.47 -3.36 -6.89
CA THR A 95 -2.48 -3.08 -7.91
C THR A 95 -3.45 -2.01 -7.45
N VAL A 96 -4.02 -1.31 -8.43
CA VAL A 96 -5.21 -0.46 -8.28
C VAL A 96 -6.29 -1.02 -9.19
N THR A 97 -7.50 -1.14 -8.66
CA THR A 97 -8.71 -1.54 -9.38
C THR A 97 -9.74 -0.44 -9.24
N LEU A 98 -10.32 0.01 -10.36
CA LEU A 98 -11.42 0.97 -10.33
C LEU A 98 -12.74 0.25 -10.66
N PRO A 99 -13.89 0.76 -10.14
CA PRO A 99 -15.19 0.37 -10.65
C PRO A 99 -15.29 0.60 -12.17
N GLU A 100 -16.12 -0.18 -12.85
CA GLU A 100 -16.32 -0.05 -14.28
C GLU A 100 -16.87 1.35 -14.63
N GLY A 101 -16.29 2.00 -15.64
CA GLY A 101 -16.69 3.33 -16.10
C GLY A 101 -16.22 4.51 -15.25
N GLU A 102 -15.61 4.26 -14.08
CA GLU A 102 -15.15 5.30 -13.17
C GLU A 102 -13.67 5.68 -13.40
N SER A 103 -13.31 6.90 -12.99
CA SER A 103 -11.94 7.43 -13.06
C SER A 103 -11.58 8.20 -11.80
N GLY A 104 -10.30 8.15 -11.42
CA GLY A 104 -9.75 9.07 -10.42
C GLY A 104 -9.35 10.42 -11.00
N SER A 105 -8.95 11.33 -10.12
CA SER A 105 -8.42 12.65 -10.47
C SER A 105 -6.97 12.80 -10.02
N TYR A 106 -6.14 13.30 -10.93
CA TYR A 106 -4.74 13.63 -10.68
C TYR A 106 -4.61 14.79 -9.69
N ASP A 107 -3.61 14.70 -8.82
CA ASP A 107 -3.10 15.79 -8.00
C ASP A 107 -1.55 15.73 -8.02
N PRO A 108 -0.85 16.86 -8.24
CA PRO A 108 0.61 16.86 -8.31
C PRO A 108 1.29 16.60 -6.95
N SER A 109 0.63 16.90 -5.84
CA SER A 109 1.25 16.95 -4.51
C SER A 109 0.59 15.99 -3.51
N LEU A 110 -0.73 15.90 -3.55
CA LEU A 110 -1.52 15.04 -2.70
C LEU A 110 -1.68 13.64 -3.29
N ILE A 111 -2.33 12.77 -2.53
CA ILE A 111 -2.76 11.48 -3.05
C ILE A 111 -3.85 11.67 -4.10
N PHE A 112 -3.87 10.82 -5.12
CA PHE A 112 -4.92 10.84 -6.12
C PHE A 112 -6.30 10.65 -5.48
N SER A 113 -7.29 11.40 -5.98
CA SER A 113 -8.68 11.18 -5.61
C SER A 113 -9.19 9.97 -6.38
N LEU A 114 -9.62 8.93 -5.69
CA LEU A 114 -10.09 7.68 -6.30
C LEU A 114 -11.56 7.47 -5.96
N PRO A 115 -12.40 6.98 -6.89
CA PRO A 115 -13.83 6.80 -6.69
C PRO A 115 -14.14 5.76 -5.61
N VAL A 116 -15.34 5.83 -5.01
CA VAL A 116 -15.87 4.77 -4.14
C VAL A 116 -15.95 3.46 -4.94
N GLY A 117 -15.62 2.34 -4.30
CA GLY A 117 -15.47 1.04 -4.93
C GLY A 117 -14.06 0.75 -5.45
N THR A 118 -13.13 1.71 -5.38
CA THR A 118 -11.72 1.45 -5.67
C THR A 118 -11.13 0.43 -4.71
N ILE A 119 -10.36 -0.52 -5.23
CA ILE A 119 -9.63 -1.51 -4.44
C ILE A 119 -8.14 -1.39 -4.73
N LEU A 120 -7.35 -1.17 -3.69
CA LEU A 120 -5.90 -1.23 -3.75
C LEU A 120 -5.43 -2.52 -3.11
N THR A 121 -4.51 -3.22 -3.76
CA THR A 121 -3.84 -4.38 -3.16
C THR A 121 -2.35 -4.13 -3.04
N LYS A 122 -1.76 -4.68 -1.98
CA LYS A 122 -0.32 -4.75 -1.80
C LYS A 122 0.04 -6.14 -1.30
N THR A 123 0.63 -6.94 -2.16
CA THR A 123 1.09 -8.29 -1.87
C THR A 123 2.58 -8.27 -1.54
N PHE A 124 2.94 -8.93 -0.44
CA PHE A 124 4.30 -8.99 0.08
C PHE A 124 4.84 -10.39 -0.08
N SER A 125 6.07 -10.48 -0.56
CA SER A 125 6.74 -11.75 -0.78
C SER A 125 8.20 -11.72 -0.37
N LEU A 126 8.73 -12.90 -0.03
CA LEU A 126 10.10 -13.12 0.43
C LEU A 126 10.73 -14.21 -0.45
N PRO A 127 11.72 -13.85 -1.28
CA PRO A 127 12.66 -14.83 -1.84
C PRO A 127 13.38 -15.58 -0.71
N GLU A 128 13.62 -16.87 -0.90
CA GLU A 128 14.51 -17.62 0.00
C GLU A 128 15.95 -17.10 -0.06
N ASP A 129 16.38 -16.61 -1.23
CA ASP A 129 17.69 -16.00 -1.46
C ASP A 129 17.55 -14.72 -2.28
N PHE A 130 17.84 -13.58 -1.66
CA PHE A 130 17.74 -12.27 -2.30
C PHE A 130 18.81 -12.02 -3.36
N ARG A 131 19.80 -12.89 -3.50
CA ARG A 131 20.72 -12.89 -4.67
C ARG A 131 20.05 -13.46 -5.91
N LEU A 132 18.95 -14.21 -5.74
CA LEU A 132 18.11 -14.80 -6.78
C LEU A 132 16.64 -14.39 -6.56
N PRO A 133 16.30 -13.09 -6.64
CA PRO A 133 15.03 -12.56 -6.15
C PRO A 133 13.79 -13.00 -6.94
N ASN A 134 13.97 -13.72 -8.05
CA ASN A 134 12.89 -14.27 -8.88
C ASN A 134 12.67 -15.78 -8.66
N ASP A 135 13.52 -16.43 -7.86
CA ASP A 135 13.49 -17.87 -7.61
C ASP A 135 12.95 -18.15 -6.20
N ASN A 136 12.20 -19.24 -6.03
CA ASN A 136 11.65 -19.70 -4.75
C ASN A 136 11.05 -18.56 -3.91
N ILE A 137 10.12 -17.80 -4.51
CA ILE A 137 9.47 -16.68 -3.84
C ILE A 137 8.29 -17.18 -3.01
N ARG A 138 8.33 -16.97 -1.70
CA ARG A 138 7.18 -17.20 -0.82
C ARG A 138 6.31 -15.94 -0.74
N ILE A 139 5.04 -16.05 -1.07
CA ILE A 139 4.05 -14.99 -0.82
C ILE A 139 3.56 -15.10 0.63
N VAL A 140 3.57 -13.98 1.36
CA VAL A 140 3.30 -13.95 2.80
C VAL A 140 1.93 -13.35 3.11
N GLU A 141 1.65 -12.17 2.56
CA GLU A 141 0.43 -11.43 2.85
C GLU A 141 -0.05 -10.62 1.65
N THR A 142 -1.35 -10.34 1.63
CA THR A 142 -1.92 -9.28 0.80
C THR A 142 -2.73 -8.35 1.69
N ARG A 143 -2.41 -7.06 1.63
CA ARG A 143 -3.20 -6.01 2.27
C ARG A 143 -4.13 -5.41 1.23
N VAL A 144 -5.43 -5.50 1.49
CA VAL A 144 -6.46 -4.92 0.63
C VAL A 144 -6.96 -3.63 1.28
N LEU A 145 -7.03 -2.54 0.53
CA LEU A 145 -7.62 -1.28 0.96
C LEU A 145 -8.80 -0.97 0.04
N ILE A 146 -10.02 -0.97 0.58
CA ILE A 146 -11.26 -0.77 -0.18
C ILE A 146 -11.80 0.62 0.14
N HIS A 147 -12.12 1.41 -0.89
CA HIS A 147 -12.80 2.68 -0.73
C HIS A 147 -14.31 2.45 -0.64
N THR A 148 -14.91 2.59 0.53
CA THR A 148 -16.36 2.47 0.73
C THR A 148 -17.01 3.85 0.77
N GLU A 149 -18.34 3.90 0.78
CA GLU A 149 -19.11 5.14 0.95
C GLU A 149 -18.77 5.89 2.26
N THR A 150 -18.29 5.17 3.28
CA THR A 150 -17.92 5.73 4.59
C THR A 150 -16.41 5.95 4.75
N GLY A 151 -15.62 5.69 3.70
CA GLY A 151 -14.17 5.90 3.68
C GLY A 151 -13.38 4.64 3.38
N TRP A 152 -12.06 4.70 3.54
CA TRP A 152 -11.20 3.56 3.26
C TRP A 152 -11.20 2.54 4.39
N ARG A 153 -11.22 1.25 4.04
CA ARG A 153 -11.13 0.12 4.98
C ARG A 153 -9.97 -0.80 4.61
N GLY A 154 -9.10 -1.08 5.59
CA GLY A 154 -7.95 -1.97 5.42
C GLY A 154 -8.23 -3.39 5.88
N LEU A 155 -7.97 -4.37 5.03
CA LEU A 155 -8.29 -5.77 5.23
C LEU A 155 -7.01 -6.61 5.03
N PRO A 156 -6.43 -7.16 6.10
CA PRO A 156 -5.26 -8.04 6.01
C PRO A 156 -5.65 -9.47 5.59
N TYR A 157 -4.91 -10.04 4.63
CA TYR A 157 -5.02 -11.43 4.20
C TYR A 157 -3.69 -12.18 4.37
N VAL A 158 -3.75 -13.38 4.94
CA VAL A 158 -2.60 -14.28 5.15
C VAL A 158 -2.62 -15.37 4.08
N TRP A 159 -1.53 -15.51 3.33
CA TRP A 159 -1.41 -16.58 2.34
C TRP A 159 -1.22 -17.95 3.01
N ASN A 160 -1.77 -18.99 2.38
CA ASN A 160 -1.52 -20.37 2.77
C ASN A 160 -0.10 -20.82 2.36
N GLU A 161 0.41 -21.90 2.98
CA GLU A 161 1.76 -22.41 2.71
C GLU A 161 1.95 -22.88 1.26
N ALA A 162 0.87 -23.31 0.60
CA ALA A 162 0.89 -23.71 -0.80
C ALA A 162 0.96 -22.52 -1.78
N GLY A 163 0.85 -21.28 -1.29
CA GLY A 163 0.86 -20.07 -2.11
C GLY A 163 -0.33 -19.96 -3.07
N THR A 164 -1.46 -20.62 -2.79
CA THR A 164 -2.58 -20.69 -3.75
C THR A 164 -3.71 -19.70 -3.50
N ASP A 165 -3.89 -19.26 -2.25
CA ASP A 165 -4.89 -18.28 -1.85
C ASP A 165 -4.54 -17.68 -0.48
N ALA A 166 -5.27 -16.64 -0.08
CA ALA A 166 -5.11 -15.99 1.21
C ALA A 166 -6.44 -15.84 1.97
N ASP A 167 -6.39 -16.01 3.28
CA ASP A 167 -7.53 -15.91 4.20
C ASP A 167 -7.57 -14.55 4.88
N TYR A 168 -8.77 -13.96 5.01
CA TYR A 168 -8.98 -12.75 5.79
C TYR A 168 -8.63 -12.99 7.26
N ARG A 169 -7.72 -12.17 7.81
CA ARG A 169 -7.20 -12.32 9.18
C ARG A 169 -7.21 -10.98 9.92
N PRO A 170 -8.37 -10.52 10.43
CA PRO A 170 -8.49 -9.19 11.05
C PRO A 170 -7.55 -8.97 12.23
N GLY A 171 -7.19 -10.04 12.95
CA GLY A 171 -6.24 -10.01 14.06
C GLY A 171 -4.76 -9.87 13.64
N GLY A 172 -4.45 -9.89 12.34
CA GLY A 172 -3.08 -9.95 11.85
C GLY A 172 -2.43 -11.31 12.13
N LYS A 173 -1.11 -11.36 12.00
CA LYS A 173 -0.28 -12.55 12.28
C LYS A 173 1.16 -12.13 12.56
N VAL A 174 1.83 -12.85 13.44
CA VAL A 174 3.30 -12.82 13.52
C VAL A 174 3.79 -14.18 13.08
N GLU A 175 4.77 -14.22 12.18
CA GLU A 175 5.41 -15.46 11.76
C GLU A 175 6.93 -15.32 11.72
N ALA A 176 7.62 -16.40 12.07
CA ALA A 176 9.07 -16.46 11.90
C ALA A 176 9.39 -16.57 10.41
N ILE A 177 10.35 -15.77 9.96
CA ILE A 177 10.89 -15.79 8.59
C ILE A 177 12.40 -16.01 8.62
N SER A 178 12.90 -16.67 7.59
CA SER A 178 14.33 -16.89 7.35
C SER A 178 14.61 -16.78 5.86
N PHE A 179 15.67 -16.04 5.49
CA PHE A 179 16.09 -15.87 4.10
C PHE A 179 17.59 -15.55 4.02
N ILE A 180 18.19 -15.68 2.85
CA ILE A 180 19.56 -15.23 2.56
C ILE A 180 19.47 -13.81 1.98
N ASP A 181 20.17 -12.86 2.58
CA ASP A 181 20.20 -11.48 2.08
C ASP A 181 21.07 -11.31 0.83
N ALA A 182 21.08 -10.11 0.26
CA ALA A 182 21.85 -9.79 -0.94
C ALA A 182 23.37 -9.96 -0.76
N ASN A 183 23.89 -9.96 0.48
CA ASN A 183 25.30 -10.19 0.80
C ASN A 183 25.61 -11.67 1.07
N GLY A 184 24.61 -12.55 1.05
CA GLY A 184 24.75 -13.97 1.31
C GLY A 184 24.65 -14.37 2.78
N ALA A 185 24.26 -13.46 3.68
CA ALA A 185 24.08 -13.78 5.09
C ALA A 185 22.65 -14.25 5.39
N THR A 186 22.51 -15.23 6.27
CA THR A 186 21.18 -15.68 6.74
C THR A 186 20.58 -14.65 7.69
N GLN A 187 19.38 -14.18 7.36
CA GLN A 187 18.55 -13.31 8.19
C GLN A 187 17.44 -14.14 8.84
N ASN A 188 17.17 -13.86 10.12
CA ASN A 188 16.04 -14.44 10.84
C ASN A 188 15.27 -13.31 11.51
N ALA A 189 13.94 -13.32 11.38
CA ALA A 189 13.11 -12.25 11.91
C ALA A 189 11.69 -12.72 12.26
N ASN A 190 10.96 -11.88 12.98
CA ASN A 190 9.54 -12.09 13.27
C ASN A 190 8.72 -11.12 12.42
N TYR A 191 8.24 -11.59 11.28
CA TYR A 191 7.47 -10.80 10.34
C TYR A 191 6.07 -10.53 10.90
N LEU A 192 5.74 -9.25 11.09
CA LEU A 192 4.44 -8.80 11.57
C LEU A 192 3.54 -8.40 10.41
N LEU A 193 2.47 -9.15 10.21
CA LEU A 193 1.30 -8.73 9.45
C LEU A 193 0.38 -7.90 10.36
N PRO A 194 0.16 -6.61 10.07
CA PRO A 194 -0.72 -5.78 10.89
C PRO A 194 -2.16 -6.29 10.92
N SER A 195 -2.79 -6.17 12.09
CA SER A 195 -4.24 -6.30 12.23
C SER A 195 -4.99 -5.17 11.54
N GLU A 196 -6.30 -5.34 11.32
CA GLU A 196 -7.18 -4.29 10.76
C GLU A 196 -7.11 -3.00 11.59
N ASN A 197 -7.05 -3.12 12.93
CA ASN A 197 -6.90 -1.97 13.82
C ASN A 197 -5.54 -1.28 13.68
N GLN A 198 -4.47 -2.05 13.43
CA GLN A 198 -3.12 -1.51 13.25
C GLN A 198 -2.93 -0.82 11.90
N CYS A 199 -3.73 -1.11 10.87
CA CYS A 199 -3.72 -0.37 9.60
C CYS A 199 -3.90 1.14 9.83
N ARG A 200 -4.74 1.54 10.80
CA ARG A 200 -4.97 2.94 11.16
C ARG A 200 -3.73 3.63 11.71
N MET A 201 -2.76 2.91 12.29
CA MET A 201 -1.55 3.52 12.84
C MET A 201 -0.69 4.20 11.77
N CYS A 202 -0.79 3.75 10.51
CA CYS A 202 -0.08 4.35 9.38
C CYS A 202 -1.00 5.14 8.45
N HIS A 203 -2.25 4.71 8.28
CA HIS A 203 -3.16 5.28 7.28
C HIS A 203 -4.10 6.36 7.83
N GLU A 204 -4.17 6.58 9.14
CA GLU A 204 -5.04 7.61 9.72
C GLU A 204 -4.47 9.02 9.54
N THR A 205 -5.30 9.90 9.01
CA THR A 205 -5.08 11.35 8.98
C THR A 205 -6.21 12.07 9.70
N ILE A 206 -5.92 13.27 10.17
CA ILE A 206 -6.81 14.17 10.89
C ILE A 206 -7.00 15.40 10.00
N ASP A 207 -8.25 15.70 9.66
CA ASP A 207 -8.58 16.90 8.90
C ASP A 207 -8.64 18.16 9.79
N SER A 208 -8.89 19.31 9.17
CA SER A 208 -8.98 20.60 9.87
C SER A 208 -10.14 20.69 10.88
N GLY A 209 -11.16 19.82 10.75
CA GLY A 209 -12.26 19.70 11.69
C GLY A 209 -11.99 18.71 12.82
N GLY A 210 -10.81 18.09 12.86
CA GLY A 210 -10.43 17.08 13.86
C GLY A 210 -10.96 15.67 13.54
N SER A 211 -11.59 15.46 12.38
CA SER A 211 -12.13 14.15 12.01
C SER A 211 -11.03 13.24 11.49
N LYS A 212 -11.07 11.98 11.95
CA LYS A 212 -10.10 10.94 11.59
C LYS A 212 -10.57 10.18 10.35
N LYS A 213 -9.70 10.02 9.37
CA LYS A 213 -9.97 9.26 8.14
C LYS A 213 -8.77 8.43 7.72
N ILE A 214 -9.06 7.24 7.18
CA ILE A 214 -8.05 6.39 6.53
C ILE A 214 -7.81 6.94 5.11
N VAL A 215 -6.54 7.11 4.75
CA VAL A 215 -6.12 7.47 3.39
C VAL A 215 -5.10 6.46 2.87
N PRO A 216 -5.04 6.18 1.55
CA PRO A 216 -3.99 5.34 1.01
C PRO A 216 -2.60 5.98 1.14
N ILE A 217 -1.55 5.19 0.94
CA ILE A 217 -0.15 5.64 1.00
C ILE A 217 0.54 5.26 -0.31
N GLY A 218 1.25 6.20 -0.92
CA GLY A 218 2.12 5.97 -2.07
C GLY A 218 1.55 6.35 -3.46
N LEU A 219 0.23 6.48 -3.62
CA LEU A 219 -0.39 6.92 -4.89
C LEU A 219 -0.33 8.44 -5.10
N LYS A 220 0.89 9.00 -5.05
CA LYS A 220 1.16 10.41 -5.37
C LYS A 220 1.95 10.48 -6.68
N ALA A 221 1.74 11.52 -7.47
CA ALA A 221 2.38 11.71 -8.78
C ALA A 221 3.90 11.46 -8.75
N ARG A 222 4.59 12.07 -7.78
CA ARG A 222 6.05 11.96 -7.60
C ARG A 222 6.57 10.54 -7.41
N HIS A 223 5.78 9.63 -6.83
CA HIS A 223 6.20 8.25 -6.59
C HIS A 223 5.94 7.33 -7.77
N LEU A 224 5.13 7.76 -8.76
CA LEU A 224 4.76 6.97 -9.92
C LEU A 224 5.41 7.48 -11.22
N ASN A 225 5.90 8.72 -11.25
CA ASN A 225 6.53 9.31 -12.43
C ASN A 225 7.88 8.65 -12.76
N LYS A 226 7.83 7.48 -13.38
CA LYS A 226 8.95 6.69 -13.87
C LYS A 226 8.46 5.71 -14.93
N THR A 227 9.38 5.23 -15.76
CA THR A 227 9.15 4.05 -16.59
C THR A 227 9.14 2.78 -15.71
N SER A 228 8.31 1.80 -16.05
CA SER A 228 8.24 0.53 -15.31
C SER A 228 8.06 -0.67 -16.25
N THR A 229 8.69 -1.80 -15.91
CA THR A 229 8.47 -3.08 -16.61
C THR A 229 7.02 -3.57 -16.44
N LEU A 230 6.36 -3.23 -15.33
CA LEU A 230 4.91 -3.49 -15.13
C LEU A 230 4.03 -2.73 -16.15
N SER A 231 4.59 -1.67 -16.73
CA SER A 231 3.97 -0.84 -17.77
C SER A 231 4.61 -1.08 -19.16
N SER A 232 5.23 -2.24 -19.39
CA SER A 232 5.92 -2.57 -20.65
C SER A 232 6.96 -1.52 -21.06
N GLY A 233 7.63 -0.90 -20.08
CA GLY A 233 8.64 0.15 -20.28
C GLY A 233 8.09 1.56 -20.42
N ALA A 234 6.76 1.74 -20.47
CA ALA A 234 6.14 3.06 -20.50
C ALA A 234 6.14 3.76 -19.12
N ASN A 235 5.94 5.07 -19.11
CA ASN A 235 5.76 5.84 -17.87
C ASN A 235 4.41 5.50 -17.23
N GLN A 236 4.39 5.24 -15.93
CA GLN A 236 3.19 4.77 -15.24
C GLN A 236 2.07 5.83 -15.20
N LEU A 237 2.38 7.12 -15.10
CA LEU A 237 1.36 8.18 -15.14
C LEU A 237 0.71 8.25 -16.52
N ASP A 238 1.49 8.08 -17.59
CA ASP A 238 0.98 8.05 -18.96
C ASP A 238 0.10 6.81 -19.18
N VAL A 239 0.45 5.66 -18.61
CA VAL A 239 -0.39 4.45 -18.65
C VAL A 239 -1.70 4.65 -17.87
N LEU A 240 -1.66 5.24 -16.68
CA LEU A 240 -2.87 5.52 -15.89
C LEU A 240 -3.81 6.48 -16.62
N LYS A 241 -3.25 7.48 -17.32
CA LYS A 241 -4.03 8.39 -18.18
C LYS A 241 -4.63 7.65 -19.38
N LEU A 242 -3.81 6.89 -20.12
CA LEU A 242 -4.23 6.18 -21.33
C LEU A 242 -5.33 5.16 -21.03
N ARG A 243 -5.26 4.48 -19.88
CA ARG A 243 -6.26 3.50 -19.43
C ARG A 243 -7.45 4.11 -18.70
N ASN A 244 -7.59 5.44 -18.68
CA ASN A 244 -8.67 6.17 -18.03
C ASN A 244 -8.76 5.93 -16.50
N PHE A 245 -7.65 5.57 -15.86
CA PHE A 245 -7.60 5.45 -14.39
C PHE A 245 -7.47 6.80 -13.71
N LEU A 246 -6.85 7.78 -14.37
CA LEU A 246 -6.70 9.14 -13.88
C LEU A 246 -7.02 10.15 -14.98
N THR A 247 -7.83 11.14 -14.62
CA THR A 247 -8.07 12.34 -15.43
C THR A 247 -7.15 13.48 -14.98
N GLY A 248 -6.90 14.45 -15.87
CA GLY A 248 -6.10 15.64 -15.54
C GLY A 248 -4.58 15.42 -15.46
N VAL A 249 -4.09 14.23 -15.85
CA VAL A 249 -2.64 13.93 -15.84
C VAL A 249 -1.91 14.77 -16.90
N PRO A 250 -0.91 15.59 -16.53
CA PRO A 250 -0.11 16.35 -17.47
C PRO A 250 0.83 15.42 -18.27
N ALA A 251 1.65 15.96 -19.16
CA ALA A 251 2.72 15.17 -19.75
C ALA A 251 3.69 14.70 -18.65
N SER A 252 4.13 13.45 -18.68
CA SER A 252 5.05 12.89 -17.67
C SER A 252 6.35 13.69 -17.50
N ALA A 253 6.82 14.36 -18.57
CA ALA A 253 7.98 15.25 -18.55
C ALA A 253 7.80 16.50 -17.65
N THR A 254 6.57 16.92 -17.37
CA THR A 254 6.26 18.08 -16.51
C THR A 254 5.63 17.69 -15.17
N ALA A 255 5.30 16.40 -14.97
CA ALA A 255 4.84 15.89 -13.70
C ALA A 255 6.01 15.82 -12.68
N PRO A 256 5.75 16.01 -11.37
CA PRO A 256 6.79 15.87 -10.36
C PRO A 256 7.30 14.44 -10.31
N ARG A 257 8.57 14.27 -9.93
CA ARG A 257 9.26 12.99 -9.80
C ARG A 257 10.16 12.98 -8.57
N ALA A 258 9.99 12.01 -7.70
CA ALA A 258 10.92 11.74 -6.62
C ALA A 258 12.11 10.90 -7.14
N PRO A 259 13.33 11.08 -6.62
CA PRO A 259 14.43 10.18 -6.91
C PRO A 259 14.15 8.78 -6.35
N ASN A 260 14.87 7.79 -6.87
CA ASN A 260 15.04 6.52 -6.17
C ASN A 260 16.12 6.74 -5.11
N ALA A 261 15.78 6.51 -3.85
CA ALA A 261 16.65 6.75 -2.70
C ALA A 261 18.02 6.05 -2.82
N PHE A 262 18.05 4.90 -3.51
CA PHE A 262 19.23 4.04 -3.66
C PHE A 262 19.87 4.08 -5.05
N ASP A 263 19.42 5.01 -5.92
CA ASP A 263 20.04 5.24 -7.22
C ASP A 263 20.60 6.66 -7.28
N VAL A 264 21.93 6.77 -7.17
CA VAL A 264 22.68 8.03 -7.16
C VAL A 264 22.50 8.84 -8.45
N ALA A 265 22.12 8.21 -9.56
CA ALA A 265 21.88 8.92 -10.83
C ALA A 265 20.54 9.66 -10.86
N THR A 266 19.67 9.43 -9.88
CA THR A 266 18.30 9.98 -9.89
C THR A 266 18.11 11.24 -9.07
N GLY A 267 19.09 11.64 -8.27
CA GLY A 267 19.05 12.86 -7.47
C GLY A 267 20.24 13.02 -6.53
N THR A 268 20.38 14.23 -5.97
CA THR A 268 21.37 14.55 -4.93
C THR A 268 21.17 13.70 -3.67
N LEU A 269 22.17 13.69 -2.78
CA LEU A 269 22.09 12.99 -1.50
C LEU A 269 20.87 13.44 -0.67
N GLU A 270 20.66 14.75 -0.58
CA GLU A 270 19.52 15.31 0.13
C GLU A 270 18.19 14.88 -0.53
N GLU A 271 18.02 15.06 -1.84
CA GLU A 271 16.77 14.68 -2.51
C GLU A 271 16.44 13.19 -2.30
N ARG A 272 17.45 12.31 -2.35
CA ARG A 272 17.29 10.87 -2.09
C ARG A 272 16.92 10.56 -0.65
N ALA A 273 17.60 11.18 0.32
CA ALA A 273 17.28 11.03 1.74
C ALA A 273 15.87 11.54 2.07
N ARG A 274 15.49 12.70 1.52
CA ARG A 274 14.16 13.29 1.68
C ARG A 274 13.08 12.42 1.03
N ALA A 275 13.34 11.82 -0.14
CA ALA A 275 12.43 10.86 -0.77
C ALA A 275 12.26 9.57 0.05
N TYR A 276 13.34 9.07 0.67
CA TYR A 276 13.29 7.93 1.59
C TYR A 276 12.41 8.24 2.80
N LEU A 277 12.58 9.40 3.43
CA LEU A 277 11.77 9.85 4.57
C LEU A 277 10.30 10.09 4.18
N ASP A 278 10.03 10.63 2.98
CA ASP A 278 8.66 10.88 2.50
C ASP A 278 7.86 9.57 2.40
N ILE A 279 8.41 8.53 1.77
CA ILE A 279 7.67 7.28 1.59
C ILE A 279 7.64 6.39 2.84
N ASN A 280 8.70 6.40 3.66
CA ASN A 280 8.81 5.54 4.84
C ASN A 280 8.26 6.15 6.13
N CYS A 281 8.19 7.48 6.24
CA CYS A 281 7.94 8.15 7.51
C CYS A 281 6.86 9.24 7.44
N ALA A 282 6.78 9.99 6.34
CA ALA A 282 5.95 11.19 6.29
C ALA A 282 4.45 10.92 6.40
N HIS A 283 3.96 9.73 6.09
CA HIS A 283 2.55 9.38 6.32
C HIS A 283 2.16 9.43 7.81
N CYS A 284 3.10 9.20 8.73
CA CYS A 284 2.92 9.40 10.17
C CYS A 284 3.45 10.76 10.64
N HIS A 285 4.55 11.22 10.06
CA HIS A 285 5.24 12.46 10.41
C HIS A 285 4.87 13.60 9.45
N ASN A 286 3.62 14.04 9.51
CA ASN A 286 3.11 15.22 8.81
C ASN A 286 2.10 15.98 9.69
N PRO A 287 1.73 17.23 9.35
CA PRO A 287 0.84 18.06 10.16
C PRO A 287 -0.56 17.49 10.39
N ASN A 288 -0.98 16.52 9.58
CA ASN A 288 -2.30 15.90 9.59
C ASN A 288 -2.27 14.46 10.15
N ALA A 289 -1.18 14.01 10.76
CA ALA A 289 -1.08 12.68 11.34
C ALA A 289 -0.67 12.74 12.81
N GLN A 290 -1.17 11.80 13.62
CA GLN A 290 -1.02 11.83 15.08
C GLN A 290 0.44 11.94 15.54
N SER A 291 1.36 11.19 14.91
CA SER A 291 2.79 11.25 15.25
C SER A 291 3.40 12.60 14.88
N GLY A 292 3.07 13.16 13.72
CA GLY A 292 3.51 14.52 13.33
C GLY A 292 2.95 15.59 14.25
N ILE A 293 1.66 15.56 14.60
CA ILE A 293 1.02 16.54 15.49
C ILE A 293 1.68 16.53 16.89
N THR A 294 1.93 15.35 17.46
CA THR A 294 2.51 15.23 18.79
C THR A 294 4.01 15.49 18.83
N SER A 295 4.74 15.08 17.79
CA SER A 295 6.20 15.26 17.75
C SER A 295 6.60 16.62 17.19
N GLN A 296 5.76 17.27 16.38
CA GLN A 296 6.09 18.42 15.53
C GLN A 296 7.24 18.14 14.54
N LEU A 297 7.47 16.87 14.20
CA LEU A 297 8.41 16.42 13.18
C LEU A 297 7.65 16.12 11.89
N PHE A 298 7.97 16.87 10.83
CA PHE A 298 7.33 16.79 9.51
C PHE A 298 8.35 16.38 8.45
N LEU A 299 8.19 15.15 7.98
CA LEU A 299 9.13 14.47 7.08
C LEU A 299 8.64 14.42 5.63
N ASN A 300 7.51 15.05 5.33
CA ASN A 300 7.01 15.17 3.96
C ASN A 300 7.99 16.00 3.11
N VAL A 301 8.15 15.64 1.85
CA VAL A 301 9.16 16.24 0.96
C VAL A 301 8.97 17.76 0.78
N GLU A 302 7.75 18.26 0.90
CA GLU A 302 7.41 19.67 0.73
C GLU A 302 7.78 20.54 1.95
N ASN A 303 8.11 19.94 3.10
CA ASN A 303 8.50 20.71 4.29
C ASN A 303 9.91 21.28 4.13
N ALA A 304 10.01 22.61 4.04
CA ALA A 304 11.27 23.36 4.02
C ALA A 304 11.65 23.97 5.39
N ASN A 305 10.79 23.86 6.41
CA ASN A 305 11.11 24.38 7.73
C ASN A 305 12.06 23.42 8.46
N THR A 306 13.31 23.84 8.65
CA THR A 306 14.38 23.04 9.25
C THR A 306 14.10 22.63 10.69
N VAL A 307 13.44 23.48 11.48
CA VAL A 307 13.04 23.13 12.86
C VAL A 307 12.05 21.98 12.82
N HIS A 308 10.99 22.08 12.01
CA HIS A 308 10.04 20.99 11.83
C HIS A 308 10.61 19.79 11.06
N LEU A 309 11.75 19.94 10.41
CA LEU A 309 12.54 18.83 9.85
C LEU A 309 13.29 18.04 10.92
N GLY A 310 13.49 18.64 12.09
CA GLY A 310 14.21 18.04 13.22
C GLY A 310 15.54 18.70 13.57
N TYR A 311 15.98 19.73 12.85
CA TYR A 311 17.32 20.31 13.05
C TYR A 311 17.38 21.01 14.41
N CYS A 312 18.25 20.50 15.30
CA CYS A 312 18.37 20.94 16.69
C CYS A 312 17.04 21.00 17.44
N LYS A 313 16.06 20.19 17.03
CA LYS A 313 14.75 20.17 17.64
C LYS A 313 14.69 19.09 18.72
N ILE A 314 14.28 19.47 19.92
CA ILE A 314 13.97 18.50 20.98
C ILE A 314 12.61 17.86 20.65
N PRO A 315 12.50 16.52 20.62
CA PRO A 315 11.25 15.85 20.28
C PRO A 315 10.16 16.10 21.32
N GLY A 316 8.94 16.39 20.85
CA GLY A 316 7.78 16.54 21.73
C GLY A 316 7.26 15.22 22.32
N SER A 317 7.55 14.07 21.70
CA SER A 317 6.92 12.78 22.04
C SER A 317 7.82 11.54 21.92
N ALA A 318 9.15 11.69 21.86
CA ALA A 318 10.06 10.54 21.76
C ALA A 318 10.15 9.72 23.06
N GLY A 319 9.89 10.35 24.22
CA GLY A 319 10.00 9.70 25.52
C GLY A 319 11.36 9.02 25.73
N GLN A 320 11.35 7.81 26.30
CA GLN A 320 12.55 6.99 26.51
C GLN A 320 13.08 6.35 25.21
N GLY A 321 12.36 6.48 24.10
CA GLY A 321 12.76 5.95 22.79
C GLY A 321 13.82 6.80 22.07
N ASN A 322 14.34 7.86 22.70
CA ASN A 322 15.36 8.76 22.14
C ASN A 322 16.79 8.22 22.25
N GLY A 323 17.03 7.11 22.96
CA GLY A 323 18.36 6.50 23.09
C GLY A 323 19.35 7.33 23.93
N GLY A 324 18.86 8.27 24.74
CA GLY A 324 19.70 9.21 25.48
C GLY A 324 20.14 10.44 24.69
N PHE A 325 19.74 10.57 23.43
CA PHE A 325 20.01 11.75 22.61
C PHE A 325 18.98 12.87 22.82
N THR A 326 19.41 14.11 22.61
CA THR A 326 18.61 15.31 22.90
C THR A 326 17.80 15.80 21.69
N TYR A 327 18.37 15.74 20.49
CA TYR A 327 17.80 16.39 19.30
C TYR A 327 17.41 15.38 18.22
N ASP A 328 16.31 15.67 17.51
CA ASP A 328 15.81 14.86 16.39
C ASP A 328 16.90 14.64 15.33
N ILE A 329 17.54 15.74 14.90
CA ILE A 329 18.71 15.77 14.01
C ILE A 329 19.71 16.79 14.55
N VAL A 330 20.96 16.39 14.66
CA VAL A 330 22.12 17.27 14.88
C VAL A 330 22.83 17.41 13.52
N PRO A 331 22.69 18.54 12.82
CA PRO A 331 23.33 18.72 11.52
C PRO A 331 24.84 18.52 11.61
N GLY A 332 25.41 17.69 10.73
CA GLY A 332 26.82 17.33 10.72
C GLY A 332 27.22 16.23 11.73
N ASP A 333 26.28 15.69 12.50
CA ASP A 333 26.55 14.65 13.51
C ASP A 333 25.39 13.63 13.61
N ALA A 334 25.42 12.65 12.71
CA ALA A 334 24.40 11.61 12.68
C ALA A 334 24.42 10.69 13.91
N ASP A 335 25.58 10.50 14.55
CA ASP A 335 25.72 9.58 15.68
C ASP A 335 25.12 10.14 16.97
N HIS A 336 24.91 11.45 17.07
CA HIS A 336 24.14 12.10 18.13
C HIS A 336 22.70 12.46 17.74
N SER A 337 22.21 11.99 16.58
CA SER A 337 20.88 12.27 16.07
C SER A 337 19.86 11.17 16.41
N ILE A 338 18.74 11.53 17.04
CA ILE A 338 17.65 10.58 17.37
C ILE A 338 17.13 9.88 16.11
N LEU A 339 16.97 10.59 15.00
CA LEU A 339 16.43 10.02 13.76
C LEU A 339 17.25 8.81 13.28
N LYS A 340 18.58 8.94 13.20
CA LYS A 340 19.48 7.84 12.80
C LYS A 340 19.42 6.69 13.80
N PHE A 341 19.53 6.98 15.10
CA PHE A 341 19.46 5.97 16.17
C PHE A 341 18.18 5.13 16.08
N ARG A 342 17.02 5.76 15.92
CA ARG A 342 15.73 5.05 15.87
C ARG A 342 15.57 4.22 14.60
N LEU A 343 16.19 4.62 13.49
CA LEU A 343 16.25 3.80 12.29
C LEU A 343 17.19 2.59 12.44
N GLU A 344 18.24 2.70 13.24
CA GLU A 344 19.27 1.67 13.41
C GLU A 344 18.92 0.63 14.48
N THR A 345 18.17 0.99 15.51
CA THR A 345 17.81 0.06 16.59
C THR A 345 16.66 -0.89 16.20
N ALA A 346 16.78 -2.17 16.59
CA ALA A 346 15.69 -3.15 16.52
C ALA A 346 14.92 -3.28 17.86
N ASN A 347 15.24 -2.47 18.86
CA ASN A 347 14.53 -2.48 20.14
C ASN A 347 13.10 -1.95 19.93
N ALA A 348 12.08 -2.76 20.17
CA ALA A 348 10.67 -2.41 19.97
C ALA A 348 10.22 -1.14 20.71
N ALA A 349 10.87 -0.77 21.82
CA ALA A 349 10.56 0.45 22.56
C ALA A 349 11.11 1.74 21.91
N ALA A 350 12.07 1.63 21.00
CA ALA A 350 12.79 2.76 20.41
C ALA A 350 12.75 2.79 18.88
N MET A 351 12.65 1.63 18.21
CA MET A 351 12.76 1.49 16.77
C MET A 351 11.71 2.31 16.01
N MET A 352 12.10 2.82 14.85
CA MET A 352 11.21 3.45 13.89
C MET A 352 11.40 2.89 12.47
N PRO A 353 10.32 2.68 11.71
CA PRO A 353 8.92 2.75 12.16
C PRO A 353 8.57 1.71 13.24
N ALA A 354 7.65 2.05 14.14
CA ALA A 354 7.23 1.16 15.24
C ALA A 354 6.36 -0.03 14.78
N LEU A 355 5.90 -0.01 13.52
CA LEU A 355 5.12 -1.07 12.88
C LEU A 355 5.68 -1.32 11.48
N GLY A 356 5.62 -2.57 11.04
CA GLY A 356 5.93 -2.94 9.66
C GLY A 356 7.40 -3.25 9.42
N ARG A 357 8.21 -3.34 10.49
CA ARG A 357 9.54 -3.92 10.47
C ARG A 357 9.88 -4.64 11.77
N SER A 358 10.79 -5.60 11.65
CA SER A 358 11.54 -6.28 12.71
C SER A 358 13.05 -6.31 12.40
N LEU A 359 13.43 -6.06 11.15
CA LEU A 359 14.81 -5.91 10.70
C LEU A 359 15.20 -4.43 10.55
N VAL A 360 16.50 -4.17 10.60
CA VAL A 360 17.10 -2.87 10.29
C VAL A 360 17.25 -2.75 8.78
N HIS A 361 16.84 -1.63 8.20
CA HIS A 361 17.10 -1.32 6.81
C HIS A 361 18.47 -0.66 6.67
N THR A 362 19.52 -1.46 6.51
CA THR A 362 20.92 -1.01 6.57
C THR A 362 21.21 0.11 5.58
N GLU A 363 20.75 -0.02 4.34
CA GLU A 363 20.93 0.96 3.27
C GLU A 363 20.18 2.27 3.57
N GLY A 364 18.98 2.16 4.15
CA GLY A 364 18.20 3.31 4.59
C GLY A 364 18.84 4.05 5.76
N VAL A 365 19.41 3.33 6.73
CA VAL A 365 20.17 3.91 7.84
C VAL A 365 21.40 4.64 7.32
N GLN A 366 22.17 4.00 6.43
CA GLN A 366 23.36 4.61 5.86
C GLN A 366 23.02 5.87 5.06
N LEU A 367 21.98 5.84 4.23
CA LEU A 367 21.53 7.01 3.48
C LEU A 367 21.20 8.21 4.38
N ILE A 368 20.49 7.96 5.49
CA ILE A 368 20.14 9.02 6.44
C ILE A 368 21.35 9.49 7.24
N LYS A 369 22.26 8.58 7.60
CA LYS A 369 23.53 8.92 8.24
C LYS A 369 24.35 9.86 7.35
N ASP A 370 24.60 9.45 6.10
CA ASP A 370 25.37 10.23 5.13
C ASP A 370 24.74 11.61 4.89
N TRP A 371 23.41 11.66 4.78
CA TRP A 371 22.70 12.92 4.62
C TRP A 371 22.90 13.84 5.83
N ILE A 372 22.70 13.35 7.05
CA ILE A 372 22.86 14.16 8.26
C ILE A 372 24.30 14.65 8.41
N ASP A 373 25.30 13.79 8.17
CA ASP A 373 26.73 14.14 8.24
C ASP A 373 27.14 15.15 7.16
N SER A 374 26.42 15.17 6.03
CA SER A 374 26.66 16.15 4.95
C SER A 374 26.10 17.54 5.23
N LEU A 375 25.22 17.69 6.23
CA LEU A 375 24.64 18.97 6.58
C LEU A 375 25.71 19.89 7.19
N THR A 376 25.60 21.19 6.91
CA THR A 376 26.46 22.19 7.56
C THR A 376 26.35 22.07 9.08
N PRO A 377 27.45 21.80 9.81
CA PRO A 377 27.41 21.65 11.25
C PRO A 377 26.90 22.91 11.93
N VAL A 378 26.05 22.73 12.95
CA VAL A 378 25.55 23.81 13.79
C VAL A 378 25.64 23.41 15.26
N VAL A 379 25.81 24.39 16.15
CA VAL A 379 25.72 24.16 17.58
C VAL A 379 24.25 24.21 17.98
N CYS A 380 23.69 23.06 18.37
CA CYS A 380 22.35 22.99 18.94
C CYS A 380 22.40 23.51 20.39
N ASN A 381 21.56 24.52 20.70
CA ASN A 381 21.46 25.14 22.01
C ASN A 381 20.03 25.04 22.56
#